data_AF-A0A5C9EEQ5-F1
#
_entry.id   AF-A0A5C9EEQ5-F1
#
_cell.length_a   1.000
_cell.length_b   1.000
_cell.length_c   1.000
_cell.angle_alpha   90.00
_cell.angle_beta   90.00
_cell.angle_gamma   90.00
#
_symmetry.space_group_name_H-M   'P 1'
#
loop_
_entity.id
_entity.type
_entity.pdbx_description
1 polymer ?
#
loop_
_entity_poly.entity_id
_entity_poly.type
_entity_poly.pdbx_seq_one_letter_code
_entity_poly.pdbx_strand_id
1 'polypeptide(L)' 'MSEQGNSTNKKMGEGIAIGIAIGISLGFTFGLLFDNIAIGIAIGLALGAGIGVSIGKSLEEKERKESSGP' A
#
# COMPACT_ATOMS: atom_id res chain seq x y z
N MET A 1 24.00 1.52 18.21
CA MET A 1 24.06 2.48 17.09
C MET A 1 23.93 1.71 15.78
N SER A 2 22.70 1.40 15.35
CA SER A 2 22.38 0.91 13.99
C SER A 2 20.89 0.55 13.86
N GLU A 3 20.01 1.55 13.82
CA GLU A 3 18.58 1.40 13.45
C GLU A 3 18.18 2.22 12.20
N GLN A 4 19.16 2.80 11.48
CA GLN A 4 18.86 3.60 10.28
C GLN A 4 18.71 2.80 8.98
N GLY A 5 18.81 1.46 9.03
CA GLY A 5 18.62 0.59 7.86
C GLY A 5 17.17 0.15 7.58
N ASN A 6 16.19 0.53 8.42
CA ASN A 6 14.85 -0.07 8.41
C ASN A 6 13.71 0.89 8.01
N SER A 7 13.88 2.21 8.14
CA SER A 7 12.77 3.18 7.99
C SER A 7 12.20 3.26 6.57
N THR A 8 13.06 3.31 5.56
CA THR A 8 12.65 3.40 4.14
C THR A 8 11.88 2.15 3.69
N ASN A 9 12.39 0.96 4.01
CA ASN A 9 11.73 -0.29 3.62
C ASN A 9 10.41 -0.49 4.38
N LYS A 10 10.37 -0.08 5.65
CA LYS A 10 9.18 -0.16 6.50
C LYS A 10 8.03 0.72 6.00
N LYS A 11 8.30 1.94 5.51
CA LYS A 11 7.27 2.86 4.98
C LYS A 11 6.67 2.37 3.67
N MET A 12 7.51 1.86 2.78
CA MET A 12 7.06 1.22 1.55
C MET A 12 6.23 -0.02 1.86
N GLY A 13 6.69 -0.86 2.81
CA GLY A 13 5.94 -2.02 3.29
C GLY A 13 4.60 -1.65 3.92
N GLU A 14 4.54 -0.58 4.70
CA GLU A 14 3.32 -0.07 5.33
C GLU A 14 2.33 0.47 4.29
N GLY A 15 2.80 1.26 3.32
CA GLY A 15 1.98 1.72 2.20
C GLY A 15 1.40 0.55 1.40
N ILE A 16 2.22 -0.44 1.04
CA ILE A 16 1.77 -1.64 0.33
C ILE A 16 0.76 -2.43 1.16
N ALA A 17 1.00 -2.62 2.46
CA ALA A 17 0.08 -3.35 3.33
C ALA A 17 -1.30 -2.67 3.42
N ILE A 18 -1.32 -1.34 3.58
CA ILE A 18 -2.56 -0.54 3.59
C ILE A 18 -3.27 -0.67 2.25
N GLY A 19 -2.55 -0.48 1.14
CA GLY A 19 -3.11 -0.57 -0.20
C GLY A 19 -3.71 -1.94 -0.50
N ILE A 20 -3.00 -3.03 -0.18
CA ILE A 20 -3.47 -4.40 -0.34
C ILE A 20 -4.70 -4.67 0.52
N ALA A 21 -4.71 -4.24 1.79
CA ALA A 21 -5.86 -4.44 2.68
C ALA A 21 -7.14 -3.78 2.14
N ILE A 22 -7.01 -2.53 1.66
CA ILE A 22 -8.11 -1.81 1.01
C ILE A 22 -8.53 -2.51 -0.29
N GLY A 23 -7.56 -2.83 -1.13
CA GLY A 23 -7.77 -3.47 -2.43
C GLY A 23 -8.47 -4.82 -2.34
N ILE A 24 -8.04 -5.70 -1.43
CA ILE A 24 -8.65 -7.01 -1.19
C ILE A 24 -10.06 -6.86 -0.65
N SER A 25 -10.31 -5.94 0.30
CA SER A 25 -11.65 -5.72 0.86
C SER A 25 -12.66 -5.28 -0.21
N LEU A 26 -12.25 -4.33 -1.07
CA LEU A 26 -13.06 -3.87 -2.20
C LEU A 26 -13.21 -4.95 -3.27
N GLY A 27 -12.11 -5.60 -3.64
CA GLY A 27 -12.09 -6.67 -4.64
C GLY A 27 -12.94 -7.87 -4.24
N PHE A 28 -12.93 -8.26 -2.97
CA PHE A 28 -13.79 -9.31 -2.44
C PHE A 28 -15.27 -8.93 -2.53
N THR A 29 -15.61 -7.69 -2.16
CA THR A 29 -16.99 -7.18 -2.25
C THR A 29 -17.48 -7.16 -3.70
N PHE A 30 -16.68 -6.65 -4.64
CA PHE A 30 -17.02 -6.67 -6.06
C PHE A 30 -17.05 -8.09 -6.63
N GLY A 31 -16.14 -8.96 -6.19
CA GLY A 31 -16.10 -10.36 -6.60
C GLY A 31 -17.37 -11.12 -6.20
N LEU A 32 -17.90 -10.85 -5.01
CA LEU A 32 -19.20 -11.36 -4.58
C LEU A 32 -20.35 -10.79 -5.41
N LEU A 33 -20.30 -9.51 -5.77
CA LEU A 33 -21.35 -8.86 -6.57
C LEU A 33 -21.44 -9.41 -8.00
N PHE A 34 -20.30 -9.78 -8.60
CA PHE A 34 -20.23 -10.35 -9.94
C PHE A 34 -20.24 -11.88 -9.96
N ASP A 35 -20.44 -12.52 -8.80
CA ASP A 35 -20.35 -13.98 -8.61
C ASP A 35 -19.03 -14.56 -9.16
N ASN A 36 -17.97 -13.73 -9.15
CA ASN A 36 -16.65 -14.04 -9.67
C ASN A 36 -15.58 -13.41 -8.78
N ILE A 37 -15.30 -14.11 -7.68
CA ILE A 37 -14.28 -13.72 -6.69
C ILE A 37 -12.90 -13.60 -7.34
N ALA A 38 -12.59 -14.43 -8.35
CA ALA A 38 -11.29 -14.38 -9.02
C ALA A 38 -11.05 -13.03 -9.71
N ILE A 39 -12.03 -12.54 -10.47
CA ILE A 39 -11.95 -11.23 -11.13
C ILE A 39 -11.93 -10.11 -10.08
N GLY A 40 -12.80 -10.19 -9.06
CA GLY A 40 -12.87 -9.20 -8.00
C GLY A 40 -11.53 -9.04 -7.26
N ILE A 41 -10.94 -10.15 -6.83
CA ILE A 41 -9.64 -10.14 -6.14
C ILE A 41 -8.52 -9.69 -7.08
N ALA A 42 -8.51 -10.09 -8.36
CA ALA A 42 -7.49 -9.64 -9.31
C ALA A 42 -7.52 -8.11 -9.49
N ILE A 43 -8.72 -7.53 -9.69
CA ILE A 43 -8.90 -6.08 -9.80
C ILE A 43 -8.53 -5.40 -8.47
N GLY A 44 -9.05 -5.91 -7.37
CA GLY A 44 -8.78 -5.38 -6.03
C GLY A 44 -7.30 -5.36 -5.69
N LEU A 45 -6.57 -6.43 -5.99
CA LEU A 45 -5.13 -6.53 -5.76
C LEU A 45 -4.35 -5.58 -6.68
N ALA A 46 -4.71 -5.47 -7.96
CA ALA A 46 -4.08 -4.53 -8.88
C ALA A 46 -4.24 -3.07 -8.43
N LEU A 47 -5.47 -2.68 -8.06
CA LEU A 47 -5.76 -1.34 -7.53
C LEU A 47 -5.07 -1.12 -6.18
N GLY A 48 -5.16 -2.08 -5.28
CA GLY A 48 -4.56 -2.02 -3.94
C GLY A 48 -3.04 -1.90 -3.99
N ALA A 49 -2.38 -2.64 -4.87
CA ALA A 49 -0.94 -2.54 -5.07
C ALA A 49 -0.54 -1.16 -5.63
N GLY A 50 -1.26 -0.64 -6.64
CA GLY A 50 -1.00 0.68 -7.20
C GLY A 50 -1.16 1.81 -6.17
N ILE A 51 -2.24 1.76 -5.40
CA ILE A 51 -2.48 2.70 -4.30
C ILE A 51 -1.39 2.56 -3.23
N GLY A 52 -1.06 1.33 -2.83
CA GLY A 52 -0.10 1.07 -1.78
C GLY A 52 1.32 1.55 -2.11
N VAL A 53 1.75 1.39 -3.36
CA VAL A 53 3.02 1.96 -3.86
C VAL A 53 2.98 3.49 -3.82
N SER A 54 1.86 4.10 -4.22
CA SER A 54 1.71 5.56 -4.22
C SER A 54 1.75 6.14 -2.80
N ILE A 55 1.07 5.49 -1.85
CA ILE A 55 1.11 5.85 -0.43
C ILE A 55 2.51 5.63 0.14
N GLY A 56 3.13 4.47 -0.10
CA GLY A 56 4.47 4.15 0.39
C GLY A 56 5.50 5.20 -0.04
N LYS A 57 5.49 5.62 -1.31
CA LYS A 57 6.36 6.68 -1.82
C LYS A 57 6.07 8.04 -1.16
N SER A 58 4.80 8.37 -0.95
CA SER A 58 4.41 9.63 -0.30
C SER A 58 4.84 9.69 1.17
N LEU A 59 4.77 8.56 1.88
CA LEU A 59 5.21 8.42 3.27
C LEU A 59 6.74 8.54 3.39
N GLU A 60 7.47 7.95 2.44
CA GLU A 60 8.94 8.06 2.36
C GLU A 60 9.39 9.51 2.09
N GLU A 61 8.72 10.22 1.17
CA GLU A 61 9.06 11.61 0.84
C GLU A 61 8.78 12.56 2.01
N LYS A 62 7.68 12.34 2.75
CA LYS A 62 7.36 13.15 3.95
C LYS A 62 8.44 13.04 5.01
N GLU A 63 8.94 11.85 5.31
CA GLU A 63 10.01 11.67 6.29
C GLU A 63 11.33 12.28 5.85
N ARG A 64 11.68 12.23 4.56
CA ARG A 64 12.87 12.93 4.05
C ARG A 64 12.78 14.43 4.27
N LYS A 65 11.62 15.04 4.07
CA LYS A 65 11.42 16.48 4.30
C LYS A 65 11.41 16.84 5.77
N GLU A 66 10.89 15.97 6.63
CA GLU A 66 10.84 16.16 8.08
C GLU A 66 12.22 15.98 8.74
N SER A 67 13.05 15.05 8.23
CA SER A 67 14.44 14.86 8.67
C SER A 67 15.42 15.90 8.09
N SER A 68 14.97 16.75 7.15
CA SER A 68 15.79 17.78 6.48
C SER A 68 15.25 19.21 6.69
N GLY A 69 14.21 19.38 7.52
CA GLY A 69 13.66 20.69 7.92
C GLY A 69 14.38 21.27 9.16
N PRO A 70 14.36 22.60 9.34
CA PRO A 70 15.44 23.48 9.85
C PRO A 70 15.97 23.22 11.26
#